data_AF-A0A2G8HWD2-F1
#
_entry.id   AF-A0A2G8HWD2-F1
#
_cell.length_a   1.000
_cell.length_b   1.000
_cell.length_c   1.000
_cell.angle_alpha   90.00
_cell.angle_beta   90.00
_cell.angle_gamma   90.00
#
_symmetry.space_group_name_H-M   'P 1'
#
loop_
_entity.id
_entity.type
_entity.pdbx_description
1 polymer ?
#
loop_
_entity_poly.entity_id
_entity_poly.type
_entity_poly.pdbx_seq_one_letter_code
_entity_poly.pdbx_strand_id
1 'polypeptide(L)'
;MNKYRKDRNYFLNYFNANILVFGLLNIFLILFKKGLFENNFAIEFLFVIPLGLVFGLVIATAFHNASHGNIKPRVLNTIIGEFCGAFTLDGMRNFKVGHMLHHIHADDLELDPHPPHGLTFFEFIKLSKDRTIQVLIKEYYKHHGETEESKSNIKLQILSYKVGVALKILFWFALFGPALFVTFYIPSFMSYFFGFAHLNYISHGNDEEGEGEILNHDGGVFFSVMNMLTSGGYYHKNHHKYPGLYNPSRLDKLKSNANRELRIYNPS
;
A
#
# COMPACT_ATOMS: atom_id res chain seq x y z
N MET A 1 -14.34 1.58 -0.80
CA MET A 1 -15.22 2.38 -1.68
C MET A 1 -16.34 3.13 -0.96
N ASN A 2 -17.36 2.48 -0.37
CA ASN A 2 -18.64 3.16 -0.08
C ASN A 2 -18.56 4.41 0.82
N LYS A 3 -17.65 4.45 1.80
CA LYS A 3 -17.47 5.64 2.64
C LYS A 3 -16.87 6.80 1.87
N TYR A 4 -15.88 6.54 1.01
CA TYR A 4 -15.23 7.56 0.18
C TYR A 4 -16.20 8.23 -0.79
N ARG A 5 -17.08 7.44 -1.42
CA ARG A 5 -18.11 7.95 -2.33
C ARG A 5 -19.18 8.79 -1.64
N LYS A 6 -19.42 8.58 -0.33
CA LYS A 6 -20.51 9.25 0.43
C LYS A 6 -20.04 10.43 1.27
N ASP A 7 -18.79 10.43 1.71
CA ASP A 7 -18.23 11.46 2.60
C ASP A 7 -17.17 12.28 1.87
N ARG A 8 -17.52 13.52 1.53
CA ARG A 8 -16.62 14.50 0.89
C ARG A 8 -15.36 14.79 1.71
N ASN A 9 -15.41 14.59 3.03
CA ASN A 9 -14.29 14.84 3.94
C ASN A 9 -13.55 13.55 4.33
N TYR A 10 -13.84 12.42 3.68
CA TYR A 10 -13.34 11.10 4.08
C TYR A 10 -11.82 11.06 4.26
N PHE A 11 -11.08 11.56 3.28
CA PHE A 11 -9.62 11.65 3.34
C PHE A 11 -9.14 12.81 4.21
N LEU A 12 -9.76 13.98 4.12
CA LEU A 12 -9.36 15.15 4.90
C LEU A 12 -9.40 14.85 6.40
N ASN A 13 -10.51 14.30 6.88
CA ASN A 13 -10.69 13.89 8.27
C ASN A 13 -9.65 12.84 8.70
N TYR A 14 -9.38 11.87 7.81
CA TYR A 14 -8.37 10.84 8.08
C TYR A 14 -6.96 11.41 8.17
N PHE A 15 -6.57 12.28 7.24
CA PHE A 15 -5.23 12.89 7.23
C PHE A 15 -5.06 13.84 8.42
N ASN A 16 -6.08 14.62 8.78
CA ASN A 16 -6.04 15.46 9.98
C ASN A 16 -5.93 14.64 11.27
N ALA A 17 -6.62 13.50 11.37
CA ALA A 17 -6.44 12.57 12.49
C ALA A 17 -5.02 12.01 12.55
N ASN A 18 -4.41 11.68 11.40
CA ASN A 18 -3.01 11.25 11.34
C ASN A 18 -2.06 12.38 11.80
N ILE A 19 -2.28 13.63 11.37
CA ILE A 19 -1.50 14.78 11.82
C ILE A 19 -1.56 14.91 13.35
N LEU A 20 -2.76 14.83 13.94
CA LEU A 20 -2.92 14.91 15.39
C LEU A 20 -2.19 13.77 16.10
N VAL A 21 -2.40 12.52 15.68
CA VAL A 21 -1.79 11.34 16.30
C VAL A 21 -0.26 11.40 16.21
N PHE A 22 0.29 11.58 15.01
CA PHE A 22 1.75 11.62 14.83
C PHE A 22 2.36 12.90 15.41
N GLY A 23 1.64 14.02 15.44
CA GLY A 23 2.07 15.22 16.15
C GLY A 23 2.25 14.96 17.64
N LEU A 24 1.26 14.36 18.30
CA LEU A 24 1.32 14.01 19.72
C LEU A 24 2.40 12.95 20.02
N LEU A 25 2.54 11.93 19.17
CA LEU A 25 3.58 10.91 19.34
C LEU A 25 4.99 11.50 19.19
N ASN A 26 5.20 12.41 18.22
CA ASN A 26 6.46 13.12 18.07
C ASN A 26 6.77 13.99 19.29
N ILE A 27 5.79 14.77 19.78
CA ILE A 27 5.95 15.57 21.01
C ILE A 27 6.34 14.66 22.18
N PHE A 28 5.66 13.53 22.36
CA PHE A 28 5.98 12.57 23.40
C PHE A 28 7.42 12.03 23.26
N LEU A 29 7.82 11.57 22.07
CA LEU A 29 9.18 11.07 21.86
C LEU A 29 10.24 12.15 22.10
N ILE A 30 10.01 13.38 21.64
CA ILE A 30 10.94 14.50 21.83
C ILE A 30 11.11 14.84 23.32
N LEU A 31 10.02 14.82 24.10
CA LEU A 31 10.06 15.16 25.52
C LEU A 31 10.67 14.04 26.39
N PHE A 32 10.44 12.77 26.05
CA PHE A 32 10.75 11.65 26.94
C PHE A 32 11.91 10.76 26.47
N LYS A 33 12.25 10.75 25.17
CA LYS A 33 13.36 9.95 24.64
C LYS A 33 14.67 10.75 24.67
N LYS A 34 15.56 10.40 25.59
CA LYS A 34 16.93 10.93 25.62
C LYS A 34 17.74 10.41 24.44
N GLY A 35 18.72 11.19 23.98
CA GLY A 35 19.63 10.79 22.90
C GLY A 35 18.96 10.60 21.54
N LEU A 36 17.83 11.26 21.27
CA LEU A 36 17.07 11.11 20.01
C LEU A 36 17.93 11.39 18.76
N PHE A 37 18.89 12.31 18.88
CA PHE A 37 19.82 12.69 17.81
C PHE A 37 21.24 12.16 18.02
N GLU A 38 21.48 11.34 19.04
CA GLU A 38 22.78 10.72 19.26
C GLU A 38 23.01 9.63 18.20
N ASN A 39 24.10 9.77 17.46
CA ASN A 39 24.46 8.81 16.42
C ASN A 39 25.49 7.81 16.96
N ASN A 40 24.99 6.71 17.53
CA ASN A 40 25.81 5.59 17.98
C ASN A 40 25.93 4.52 16.87
N PHE A 41 26.35 4.93 15.68
CA PHE A 41 26.51 3.99 14.57
C PHE A 41 27.65 3.00 14.86
N ALA A 42 27.37 1.73 14.61
CA ALA A 42 28.27 0.61 14.78
C ALA A 42 28.12 -0.32 13.56
N ILE A 43 29.20 -0.99 13.15
CA ILE A 43 29.21 -1.79 11.91
C ILE A 43 28.18 -2.93 11.94
N GLU A 44 27.85 -3.39 13.14
CA GLU A 44 26.87 -4.44 13.42
C GLU A 44 25.48 -4.08 12.91
N PHE A 45 25.14 -2.78 12.84
CA PHE A 45 23.85 -2.34 12.28
C PHE A 45 23.70 -2.69 10.80
N LEU A 46 24.79 -2.91 10.05
CA LEU A 46 24.70 -3.36 8.66
C LEU A 46 24.06 -4.75 8.53
N PHE A 47 24.21 -5.62 9.55
CA PHE A 47 23.56 -6.93 9.56
C PHE A 47 22.04 -6.85 9.76
N VAL A 48 21.50 -5.68 10.12
CA VAL A 48 20.06 -5.43 10.24
C VAL A 48 19.42 -5.13 8.87
N ILE A 49 20.21 -4.78 7.85
CA ILE A 49 19.69 -4.46 6.51
C ILE A 49 18.89 -5.63 5.90
N PRO A 50 19.39 -6.88 5.86
CA PRO A 50 18.60 -8.01 5.35
C PRO A 50 17.29 -8.23 6.11
N LEU A 51 17.30 -8.01 7.43
CA LEU A 51 16.09 -8.08 8.25
C LEU A 51 15.09 -7.00 7.86
N GLY A 52 15.57 -5.77 7.61
CA GLY A 52 14.76 -4.67 7.09
C GLY A 52 14.10 -5.04 5.77
N LEU A 53 14.86 -5.58 4.81
CA LEU A 53 14.34 -6.01 3.51
C LEU A 53 13.21 -7.04 3.66
N VAL A 54 13.44 -8.13 4.42
CA VAL A 54 12.40 -9.15 4.65
C VAL A 54 11.19 -8.56 5.37
N PHE A 55 11.41 -7.69 6.37
CA PHE A 55 10.33 -7.02 7.08
C PHE A 55 9.48 -6.16 6.13
N GLY A 56 10.10 -5.49 5.15
CA GLY A 56 9.39 -4.70 4.13
C GLY A 56 8.42 -5.54 3.30
N LEU A 57 8.81 -6.74 2.90
CA LEU A 57 7.95 -7.68 2.18
C LEU A 57 6.80 -8.22 3.06
N VAL A 58 7.06 -8.45 4.35
CA VAL A 58 6.02 -8.84 5.32
C VAL A 58 5.01 -7.70 5.50
N ILE A 59 5.48 -6.46 5.65
CA ILE A 59 4.62 -5.27 5.69
C ILE A 59 3.79 -5.17 4.43
N ALA A 60 4.38 -5.34 3.24
CA ALA A 60 3.65 -5.31 1.97
C ALA A 60 2.50 -6.32 1.96
N THR A 61 2.80 -7.56 2.31
CA THR A 61 1.85 -8.67 2.36
C THR A 61 0.72 -8.43 3.36
N ALA A 62 1.07 -7.99 4.57
CA ALA A 62 0.10 -7.71 5.62
C ALA A 62 -0.80 -6.52 5.27
N PHE A 63 -0.22 -5.46 4.70
CA PHE A 63 -0.95 -4.26 4.32
C PHE A 63 -1.97 -4.55 3.22
N HIS A 64 -1.52 -5.26 2.19
CA HIS A 64 -2.35 -5.73 1.09
C HIS A 64 -3.53 -6.57 1.59
N ASN A 65 -3.25 -7.58 2.41
CA ASN A 65 -4.28 -8.48 2.93
C ASN A 65 -5.25 -7.80 3.90
N ALA A 66 -4.76 -6.88 4.72
CA ALA A 66 -5.60 -6.05 5.55
C ALA A 66 -6.59 -5.22 4.70
N SER A 67 -6.15 -4.76 3.52
CA SER A 67 -6.98 -3.93 2.62
C SER A 67 -8.21 -4.70 2.12
N HIS A 68 -8.06 -6.01 1.87
CA HIS A 68 -9.15 -6.91 1.49
C HIS A 68 -9.96 -7.45 2.66
N GLY A 69 -9.47 -7.33 3.89
CA GLY A 69 -10.14 -7.89 5.07
C GLY A 69 -9.81 -9.36 5.32
N ASN A 70 -8.68 -9.85 4.81
CA ASN A 70 -8.30 -11.27 4.84
C ASN A 70 -7.79 -11.74 6.21
N ILE A 71 -7.41 -10.82 7.10
CA ILE A 71 -6.86 -11.14 8.42
C ILE A 71 -7.99 -11.40 9.42
N LYS A 72 -7.87 -12.45 10.24
CA LYS A 72 -8.87 -12.83 11.25
C LYS A 72 -8.29 -12.75 12.67
N PRO A 73 -9.08 -12.28 13.66
CA PRO A 73 -10.43 -11.73 13.55
C PRO A 73 -10.47 -10.39 12.78
N ARG A 74 -11.64 -10.00 12.24
CA ARG A 74 -11.77 -8.87 11.29
C ARG A 74 -11.22 -7.54 11.82
N VAL A 75 -11.28 -7.31 13.14
CA VAL A 75 -10.72 -6.12 13.79
C VAL A 75 -9.22 -5.97 13.56
N LEU A 76 -8.49 -7.07 13.40
CA LEU A 76 -7.05 -7.04 13.13
C LEU A 76 -6.72 -6.41 11.78
N ASN A 77 -7.61 -6.46 10.77
CA ASN A 77 -7.36 -5.75 9.51
C ASN A 77 -7.24 -4.24 9.72
N THR A 78 -8.02 -3.68 10.65
CA THR A 78 -7.90 -2.26 10.96
C THR A 78 -6.60 -1.97 11.69
N ILE A 79 -6.28 -2.74 12.73
CA ILE A 79 -5.06 -2.51 13.53
C ILE A 79 -3.79 -2.70 12.67
N ILE A 80 -3.68 -3.84 11.99
CA ILE A 80 -2.52 -4.16 11.14
C ILE A 80 -2.47 -3.23 9.93
N GLY A 81 -3.62 -2.94 9.32
CA GLY A 81 -3.69 -2.02 8.19
C GLY A 81 -3.23 -0.61 8.54
N GLU A 82 -3.68 -0.05 9.67
CA GLU A 82 -3.25 1.28 10.10
C GLU A 82 -1.77 1.29 10.51
N PHE A 83 -1.26 0.24 11.17
CA PHE A 83 0.16 0.10 11.46
C PHE A 83 1.00 0.05 10.19
N CYS A 84 0.66 -0.82 9.24
CA CYS A 84 1.37 -0.93 7.98
C CYS A 84 1.27 0.36 7.17
N GLY A 85 0.10 0.98 7.10
CA GLY A 85 -0.09 2.26 6.42
C GLY A 85 0.69 3.42 7.05
N ALA A 86 0.88 3.41 8.37
CA ALA A 86 1.79 4.34 9.03
C ALA A 86 3.26 4.08 8.68
N PHE A 87 3.67 2.80 8.68
CA PHE A 87 5.02 2.36 8.34
C PHE A 87 5.38 2.68 6.89
N THR A 88 4.43 2.53 5.98
CA THR A 88 4.59 2.81 4.54
C THR A 88 4.25 4.25 4.17
N LEU A 89 4.04 5.10 5.17
CA LEU A 89 3.70 6.53 5.06
C LEU A 89 2.34 6.86 4.44
N ASP A 90 1.71 5.94 3.70
CA ASP A 90 0.54 6.21 2.88
C ASP A 90 -0.78 6.27 3.67
N GLY A 91 -0.88 5.46 4.73
CA GLY A 91 -2.10 5.28 5.50
C GLY A 91 -3.10 4.32 4.86
N MET A 92 -3.76 3.53 5.70
CA MET A 92 -4.64 2.43 5.29
C MET A 92 -5.80 2.86 4.39
N ARG A 93 -6.41 4.01 4.68
CA ARG A 93 -7.56 4.47 3.89
C ARG A 93 -7.16 4.90 2.50
N ASN A 94 -6.01 5.56 2.34
CA ASN A 94 -5.52 6.02 1.04
C ASN A 94 -5.20 4.81 0.16
N PHE A 95 -4.31 3.94 0.66
CA PHE A 95 -3.92 2.71 -0.01
C PHE A 95 -5.14 1.86 -0.40
N LYS A 96 -6.06 1.60 0.53
CA LYS A 96 -7.23 0.75 0.26
C LYS A 96 -8.15 1.30 -0.83
N VAL A 97 -8.32 2.62 -0.95
CA VAL A 97 -9.16 3.18 -2.00
C VAL A 97 -8.47 3.07 -3.35
N GLY A 98 -7.20 3.47 -3.45
CA GLY A 98 -6.41 3.31 -4.67
C GLY A 98 -6.35 1.85 -5.12
N HIS A 99 -5.96 0.95 -4.22
CA HIS A 99 -5.89 -0.49 -4.47
C HIS A 99 -7.22 -1.08 -4.96
N MET A 100 -8.34 -0.62 -4.42
CA MET A 100 -9.65 -1.10 -4.86
C MET A 100 -10.09 -0.55 -6.22
N LEU A 101 -9.64 0.65 -6.59
CA LEU A 101 -9.85 1.18 -7.94
C LEU A 101 -9.01 0.41 -8.96
N HIS A 102 -7.76 0.08 -8.62
CA HIS A 102 -6.93 -0.81 -9.43
C HIS A 102 -7.62 -2.16 -9.69
N HIS A 103 -8.25 -2.79 -8.69
CA HIS A 103 -9.03 -4.01 -8.93
C HIS A 103 -10.27 -3.84 -9.81
N ILE A 104 -10.92 -2.66 -9.80
CA ILE A 104 -12.10 -2.43 -10.64
C ILE A 104 -11.69 -2.18 -12.09
N HIS A 105 -10.61 -1.42 -12.25
CA HIS A 105 -10.20 -0.81 -13.50
C HIS A 105 -8.83 -1.33 -13.96
N ALA A 106 -8.47 -2.56 -13.60
CA ALA A 106 -7.16 -3.11 -13.90
C ALA A 106 -6.86 -2.98 -15.40
N ASP A 107 -5.67 -2.46 -15.71
CA ASP A 107 -5.16 -2.23 -17.08
C ASP A 107 -5.90 -1.15 -17.90
N ASP A 108 -6.89 -0.47 -17.32
CA ASP A 108 -7.49 0.73 -17.92
C ASP A 108 -6.51 1.90 -17.85
N LEU A 109 -6.10 2.43 -19.01
CA LEU A 109 -5.10 3.50 -19.11
C LEU A 109 -5.49 4.80 -18.38
N GLU A 110 -6.78 5.06 -18.20
CA GLU A 110 -7.29 6.27 -17.56
C GLU A 110 -7.79 6.06 -16.12
N LEU A 111 -8.31 4.87 -15.82
CA LEU A 111 -9.02 4.58 -14.57
C LEU A 111 -8.22 3.68 -13.62
N ASP A 112 -7.20 2.96 -14.11
CA ASP A 112 -6.24 2.28 -13.25
C ASP A 112 -5.33 3.33 -12.57
N PRO A 113 -5.17 3.32 -11.23
CA PRO A 113 -4.19 4.14 -10.54
C PRO A 113 -2.73 3.92 -10.99
N HIS A 114 -2.39 2.74 -11.52
CA HIS A 114 -1.02 2.38 -11.89
C HIS A 114 -0.95 1.34 -13.04
N PRO A 115 -1.37 1.68 -14.27
CA PRO A 115 -1.27 0.80 -15.42
C PRO A 115 0.19 0.82 -15.95
N PRO A 116 0.86 -0.33 -16.10
CA PRO A 116 2.28 -0.37 -16.48
C PRO A 116 2.53 -0.38 -18.00
N HIS A 117 1.52 -0.60 -18.83
CA HIS A 117 1.68 -0.72 -20.29
C HIS A 117 2.38 0.49 -20.92
N GLY A 118 3.35 0.20 -21.80
CA GLY A 118 4.10 1.21 -22.54
C GLY A 118 5.12 2.01 -21.70
N LEU A 119 5.36 1.63 -20.45
CA LEU A 119 6.33 2.28 -19.57
C LEU A 119 7.52 1.36 -19.28
N THR A 120 8.71 1.93 -19.14
CA THR A 120 9.81 1.25 -18.44
C THR A 120 9.52 1.20 -16.94
N PHE A 121 10.21 0.31 -16.20
CA PHE A 121 10.02 0.17 -14.75
C PHE A 121 10.18 1.49 -13.96
N PHE A 122 11.16 2.32 -14.33
CA PHE A 122 11.38 3.60 -13.65
C PHE A 122 10.34 4.66 -14.01
N GLU A 123 9.86 4.67 -15.25
CA GLU A 123 8.74 5.53 -15.67
C GLU A 123 7.46 5.11 -14.95
N PHE A 124 7.20 3.81 -14.86
CA PHE A 124 6.09 3.25 -14.10
C PHE A 124 6.12 3.73 -12.64
N ILE A 125 7.25 3.61 -11.94
CA ILE A 125 7.39 4.09 -10.56
C ILE A 125 7.08 5.58 -10.45
N LYS A 126 7.65 6.39 -11.34
CA LYS A 126 7.51 7.85 -11.30
C LYS A 126 6.07 8.28 -11.57
N LEU A 127 5.44 7.72 -12.60
CA LEU A 127 4.12 8.13 -13.07
C LEU A 127 2.99 7.55 -12.24
N SER A 128 3.14 6.34 -11.68
CA SER A 128 2.07 5.67 -10.93
C SER A 128 1.56 6.49 -9.75
N LYS A 129 2.45 7.22 -9.06
CA LYS A 129 2.04 8.07 -7.94
C LYS A 129 1.16 9.24 -8.39
N ASP A 130 1.56 9.91 -9.47
CA ASP A 130 0.80 11.04 -10.01
C ASP A 130 -0.54 10.55 -10.59
N ARG A 131 -0.53 9.44 -11.34
CA ARG A 131 -1.73 8.79 -11.88
C ARG A 131 -2.70 8.39 -10.77
N THR A 132 -2.21 7.76 -9.70
CA THR A 132 -3.05 7.40 -8.54
C THR A 132 -3.76 8.62 -7.96
N ILE A 133 -3.06 9.75 -7.80
CA ILE A 133 -3.68 10.99 -7.31
C ILE A 133 -4.77 11.49 -8.27
N GLN A 134 -4.50 11.47 -9.59
CA GLN A 134 -5.48 11.93 -10.58
C GLN A 134 -6.72 11.04 -10.64
N VAL A 135 -6.55 9.72 -10.59
CA VAL A 135 -7.66 8.75 -10.56
C VAL A 135 -8.50 8.95 -9.31
N LEU A 136 -7.88 9.16 -8.14
CA LEU A 136 -8.61 9.48 -6.91
C LEU A 136 -9.38 10.80 -7.06
N ILE A 137 -8.78 11.86 -7.62
CA ILE A 137 -9.49 13.14 -7.83
C ILE A 137 -10.66 12.98 -8.81
N LYS A 138 -10.48 12.23 -9.91
CA LYS A 138 -11.55 11.94 -10.89
C LYS A 138 -12.71 11.18 -10.23
N GLU A 139 -12.41 10.14 -9.46
CA GLU A 139 -13.43 9.42 -8.69
C GLU A 139 -14.08 10.30 -7.63
N TYR A 140 -13.33 11.20 -6.96
CA TYR A 140 -13.91 12.18 -6.03
C TYR A 140 -14.93 13.09 -6.72
N TYR A 141 -14.57 13.73 -7.84
CA TYR A 141 -15.47 14.65 -8.54
C TYR A 141 -16.68 13.93 -9.14
N LYS A 142 -16.54 12.67 -9.54
CA LYS A 142 -17.66 11.84 -10.01
C LYS A 142 -18.79 11.73 -8.98
N HIS A 143 -18.47 11.70 -7.68
CA HIS A 143 -19.46 11.54 -6.61
C HIS A 143 -19.83 12.84 -5.90
N HIS A 144 -18.92 13.82 -5.86
CA HIS A 144 -19.11 15.06 -5.08
C HIS A 144 -19.23 16.33 -5.95
N GLY A 145 -19.10 16.20 -7.27
CA GLY A 145 -19.12 17.30 -8.23
C GLY A 145 -17.82 18.12 -8.26
N GLU A 146 -17.50 18.67 -9.44
CA GLU A 146 -16.37 19.57 -9.63
C GLU A 146 -16.78 21.03 -9.35
N THR A 147 -16.85 21.39 -8.07
CA THR A 147 -17.14 22.76 -7.61
C THR A 147 -15.89 23.39 -7.00
N GLU A 148 -15.90 24.71 -6.78
CA GLU A 148 -14.81 25.39 -6.08
C GLU A 148 -14.62 24.89 -4.64
N GLU A 149 -15.70 24.50 -3.97
CA GLU A 149 -15.63 23.85 -2.65
C GLU A 149 -14.89 22.50 -2.74
N SER A 150 -15.23 21.68 -3.72
CA SER A 150 -14.57 20.39 -3.97
C SER A 150 -13.08 20.56 -4.28
N LYS A 151 -12.72 21.52 -5.14
CA LYS A 151 -11.32 21.84 -5.46
C LYS A 151 -10.55 22.30 -4.23
N SER A 152 -11.15 23.16 -3.40
CA SER A 152 -10.55 23.61 -2.14
C SER A 152 -10.34 22.43 -1.18
N ASN A 153 -11.33 21.54 -1.07
CA ASN A 153 -11.24 20.34 -0.26
C ASN A 153 -10.08 19.43 -0.69
N ILE A 154 -9.94 19.15 -1.99
CA ILE A 154 -8.83 18.36 -2.54
C ILE A 154 -7.47 19.01 -2.23
N LYS A 155 -7.34 20.32 -2.37
CA LYS A 155 -6.09 21.04 -1.99
C LYS A 155 -5.74 20.83 -0.52
N LEU A 156 -6.74 20.92 0.37
CA LEU A 156 -6.56 20.65 1.79
C LEU A 156 -6.21 19.18 2.06
N GLN A 157 -6.84 18.22 1.39
CA GLN A 157 -6.51 16.80 1.50
C GLN A 157 -5.04 16.55 1.13
N ILE A 158 -4.58 17.11 0.00
CA ILE A 158 -3.18 16.96 -0.46
C ILE A 158 -2.21 17.60 0.54
N LEU A 159 -2.52 18.79 1.05
CA LEU A 159 -1.69 19.46 2.06
C LEU A 159 -1.63 18.64 3.35
N SER A 160 -2.77 18.20 3.88
CA SER A 160 -2.83 17.38 5.09
C SER A 160 -2.12 16.04 4.93
N TYR A 161 -2.22 15.41 3.75
CA TYR A 161 -1.45 14.20 3.43
C TYR A 161 0.06 14.46 3.52
N LYS A 162 0.56 15.52 2.87
CA LYS A 162 1.98 15.87 2.88
C LYS A 162 2.51 16.16 4.29
N VAL A 163 1.76 16.93 5.09
CA VAL A 163 2.11 17.19 6.49
C VAL A 163 2.11 15.88 7.30
N GLY A 164 1.09 15.04 7.11
CA GLY A 164 1.01 13.73 7.75
C GLY A 164 2.18 12.80 7.40
N VAL A 165 2.63 12.78 6.14
CA VAL A 165 3.82 12.02 5.70
C VAL A 165 5.08 12.52 6.41
N ALA A 166 5.29 13.84 6.46
CA ALA A 166 6.45 14.43 7.15
C ALA A 166 6.47 14.05 8.64
N LEU A 167 5.32 14.11 9.32
CA LEU A 167 5.21 13.72 10.73
C LEU A 167 5.44 12.23 10.97
N LYS A 168 5.01 11.35 10.06
CA LYS A 168 5.32 9.90 10.13
C LYS A 168 6.81 9.63 9.94
N ILE A 169 7.46 10.30 8.98
CA ILE A 169 8.92 10.19 8.80
C ILE A 169 9.64 10.62 10.07
N LEU A 170 9.28 11.78 10.64
CA LEU A 170 9.84 12.25 11.89
C LEU A 170 9.61 11.26 13.04
N PHE A 171 8.41 10.69 13.12
CA PHE A 171 8.07 9.69 14.13
C PHE A 171 8.95 8.45 14.02
N TRP A 172 9.10 7.89 12.82
CA TRP A 172 9.94 6.71 12.62
C TRP A 172 11.41 7.01 12.88
N PHE A 173 11.91 8.18 12.48
CA PHE A 173 13.26 8.64 12.81
C PHE A 173 13.44 8.76 14.33
N ALA A 174 12.52 9.42 15.02
CA ALA A 174 12.54 9.59 16.47
C ALA A 174 12.46 8.23 17.19
N LEU A 175 11.63 7.30 16.71
CA LEU A 175 11.41 5.99 17.30
C LEU A 175 12.64 5.09 17.16
N PHE A 176 13.21 4.98 15.96
CA PHE A 176 14.36 4.11 15.69
C PHE A 176 15.70 4.76 16.07
N GLY A 177 15.79 6.08 16.06
CA GLY A 177 17.06 6.81 16.12
C GLY A 177 17.84 6.74 14.79
N PRO A 178 18.93 7.50 14.64
CA PRO A 178 19.60 7.67 13.35
C PRO A 178 20.10 6.36 12.72
N ALA A 179 20.78 5.51 13.52
CA ALA A 179 21.39 4.28 13.02
C ALA A 179 20.36 3.28 12.48
N LEU A 180 19.33 2.94 13.27
CA LEU A 180 18.27 2.00 12.85
C LEU A 180 17.33 2.60 11.82
N PHE A 181 17.12 3.92 11.81
CA PHE A 181 16.34 4.55 10.75
C PHE A 181 16.98 4.31 9.38
N VAL A 182 18.31 4.46 9.30
CA VAL A 182 19.06 4.26 8.05
C VAL A 182 19.25 2.78 7.72
N THR A 183 19.57 1.93 8.70
CA THR A 183 19.95 0.53 8.45
C THR A 183 18.79 -0.47 8.50
N PHE A 184 17.64 -0.11 9.08
CA PHE A 184 16.46 -0.97 9.14
C PHE A 184 15.26 -0.33 8.43
N TYR A 185 14.84 0.86 8.84
CA TYR A 185 13.60 1.46 8.35
C TYR A 185 13.67 1.83 6.86
N ILE A 186 14.73 2.51 6.41
CA ILE A 186 14.89 2.86 4.99
C ILE A 186 14.94 1.60 4.10
N PRO A 187 15.79 0.59 4.36
CA PRO A 187 15.78 -0.66 3.59
C PRO A 187 14.42 -1.36 3.60
N SER A 188 13.72 -1.38 4.73
CA SER A 188 12.40 -1.97 4.82
C SER A 188 11.36 -1.24 3.99
N PHE A 189 11.32 0.09 4.09
CA PHE A 189 10.44 0.92 3.27
C PHE A 189 10.74 0.76 1.78
N MET A 190 12.02 0.70 1.39
CA MET A 190 12.45 0.45 0.01
C MET A 190 12.01 -0.92 -0.47
N SER A 191 12.17 -1.97 0.34
CA SER A 191 11.73 -3.32 -0.04
C SER A 191 10.21 -3.42 -0.20
N TYR A 192 9.44 -2.78 0.70
CA TYR A 192 8.00 -2.61 0.52
C TYR A 192 7.67 -1.93 -0.82
N PHE A 193 8.28 -0.77 -1.07
CA PHE A 193 7.97 0.08 -2.21
C PHE A 193 8.33 -0.60 -3.54
N PHE A 194 9.57 -1.06 -3.69
CA PHE A 194 10.02 -1.75 -4.89
C PHE A 194 9.38 -3.12 -5.04
N GLY A 195 9.08 -3.82 -3.95
CA GLY A 195 8.36 -5.10 -3.99
C GLY A 195 6.98 -4.96 -4.61
N PHE A 196 6.20 -3.96 -4.17
CA PHE A 196 4.90 -3.66 -4.76
C PHE A 196 5.02 -3.16 -6.20
N ALA A 197 5.94 -2.24 -6.47
CA ALA A 197 6.12 -1.70 -7.81
C ALA A 197 6.51 -2.80 -8.80
N HIS A 198 7.45 -3.67 -8.42
CA HIS A 198 7.90 -4.77 -9.26
C HIS A 198 6.78 -5.77 -9.52
N LEU A 199 6.05 -6.18 -8.48
CA LEU A 199 4.92 -7.10 -8.61
C LEU A 199 3.85 -6.57 -9.57
N ASN A 200 3.43 -5.31 -9.43
CA ASN A 200 2.46 -4.72 -10.35
C ASN A 200 3.04 -4.59 -11.77
N TYR A 201 4.29 -4.12 -11.90
CA TYR A 201 4.89 -3.90 -13.20
C TYR A 201 5.03 -5.18 -14.03
N ILE A 202 5.50 -6.28 -13.43
CA ILE A 202 5.74 -7.51 -14.20
C ILE A 202 4.49 -8.37 -14.38
N SER A 203 3.46 -8.18 -13.53
CA SER A 203 2.28 -9.04 -13.53
C SER A 203 1.16 -8.54 -14.44
N HIS A 204 1.33 -7.39 -15.07
CA HIS A 204 0.40 -6.82 -16.03
C HIS A 204 1.13 -6.74 -17.38
N GLY A 205 0.83 -7.68 -18.27
CA GLY A 205 1.46 -7.86 -19.58
C GLY A 205 0.42 -7.82 -20.70
N ASN A 206 0.84 -8.03 -21.94
CA ASN A 206 -0.09 -8.15 -23.05
C ASN A 206 -0.26 -9.62 -23.43
N ASP A 207 -1.46 -10.01 -23.86
CA ASP A 207 -1.71 -11.30 -24.49
C ASP A 207 -1.20 -11.33 -25.95
N GLU A 208 -1.44 -12.45 -26.64
CA GLU A 208 -1.00 -12.65 -28.03
C GLU A 208 -1.67 -11.67 -29.02
N GLU A 209 -2.83 -11.11 -28.66
CA GLU A 209 -3.58 -10.15 -29.46
C GLU A 209 -3.18 -8.69 -29.14
N GLY A 210 -2.37 -8.49 -28.09
CA GLY A 210 -1.90 -7.20 -27.63
C GLY A 210 -2.79 -6.54 -26.58
N GLU A 211 -3.82 -7.25 -26.11
CA GLU A 211 -4.74 -6.80 -25.06
C GLU A 211 -4.12 -7.02 -23.67
N GLY A 212 -4.49 -6.19 -22.68
CA GLY A 212 -3.96 -6.28 -21.33
C GLY A 212 -4.36 -7.57 -20.61
N GLU A 213 -3.39 -8.33 -20.11
CA GLU A 213 -3.58 -9.53 -19.30
C GLU A 213 -2.77 -9.48 -17.99
N ILE A 214 -3.46 -9.83 -16.89
CA ILE A 214 -2.84 -10.05 -15.59
C ILE A 214 -2.31 -11.48 -15.49
N LEU A 215 -1.05 -11.63 -15.07
CA LEU A 215 -0.30 -12.88 -15.04
C LEU A 215 -0.02 -13.37 -13.61
N ASN A 216 0.22 -14.68 -13.49
CA ASN A 216 0.85 -15.27 -12.31
C ASN A 216 2.32 -15.57 -12.65
N HIS A 217 3.22 -15.34 -11.70
CA HIS A 217 4.62 -15.74 -11.81
C HIS A 217 4.98 -16.72 -10.69
N ASP A 218 5.18 -17.98 -11.05
CA ASP A 218 5.50 -19.06 -10.12
C ASP A 218 6.66 -19.97 -10.56
N GLY A 219 7.28 -19.70 -11.72
CA GLY A 219 8.43 -20.44 -12.21
C GLY A 219 9.78 -19.99 -11.62
N GLY A 220 10.70 -20.92 -11.38
CA GLY A 220 12.09 -20.60 -11.04
C GLY A 220 12.34 -20.16 -9.59
N VAL A 221 13.64 -20.04 -9.26
CA VAL A 221 14.09 -19.83 -7.87
C VAL A 221 13.66 -18.48 -7.32
N PHE A 222 13.77 -17.42 -8.13
CA PHE A 222 13.41 -16.07 -7.70
C PHE A 222 11.92 -15.98 -7.29
N PHE A 223 11.00 -16.38 -8.18
CA PHE A 223 9.57 -16.31 -7.88
C PHE A 223 9.16 -17.29 -6.78
N SER A 224 9.83 -18.43 -6.64
CA SER A 224 9.61 -19.35 -5.52
C SER A 224 9.92 -18.68 -4.17
N VAL A 225 11.08 -18.04 -4.05
CA VAL A 225 11.48 -17.31 -2.83
C VAL A 225 10.54 -16.13 -2.58
N MET A 226 10.26 -15.34 -3.60
CA MET A 226 9.38 -14.17 -3.45
C MET A 226 7.96 -14.56 -3.07
N ASN A 227 7.39 -15.60 -3.68
CA ASN A 227 6.07 -16.12 -3.29
C ASN A 227 6.06 -16.70 -1.87
N MET A 228 7.15 -17.31 -1.41
CA MET A 228 7.26 -17.72 0.00
C MET A 228 7.22 -16.50 0.93
N LEU A 229 8.05 -15.48 0.66
CA LEU A 229 8.16 -14.29 1.50
C LEU A 229 6.91 -13.39 1.47
N THR A 230 6.19 -13.39 0.35
CA THR A 230 5.03 -12.52 0.13
C THR A 230 3.68 -13.25 0.25
N SER A 231 3.68 -14.47 0.77
CA SER A 231 2.48 -15.33 0.83
C SER A 231 1.76 -15.44 -0.51
N GLY A 232 2.51 -15.66 -1.59
CA GLY A 232 2.00 -15.84 -2.94
C GLY A 232 1.77 -14.55 -3.71
N GLY A 233 2.41 -13.44 -3.36
CA GLY A 233 2.15 -12.13 -4.00
C GLY A 233 2.21 -12.15 -5.53
N TYR A 234 3.11 -12.94 -6.13
CA TYR A 234 3.26 -13.03 -7.57
C TYR A 234 2.21 -13.93 -8.26
N TYR A 235 1.33 -14.59 -7.52
CA TYR A 235 0.08 -15.13 -8.06
C TYR A 235 -0.96 -14.00 -8.21
N HIS A 236 -0.60 -12.96 -8.98
CA HIS A 236 -1.35 -11.71 -9.06
C HIS A 236 -2.68 -11.86 -9.82
N LYS A 237 -2.71 -12.63 -10.92
CA LYS A 237 -3.95 -13.01 -11.62
C LYS A 237 -4.94 -13.68 -10.68
N ASN A 238 -4.47 -14.65 -9.88
CA ASN A 238 -5.32 -15.31 -8.90
C ASN A 238 -5.81 -14.35 -7.82
N HIS A 239 -4.97 -13.40 -7.41
CA HIS A 239 -5.32 -12.38 -6.45
C HIS A 239 -6.45 -11.47 -6.95
N HIS A 240 -6.35 -10.95 -8.17
CA HIS A 240 -7.41 -10.16 -8.81
C HIS A 240 -8.73 -10.92 -8.92
N LYS A 241 -8.67 -12.21 -9.25
CA LYS A 241 -9.85 -13.07 -9.34
C LYS A 241 -10.47 -13.42 -7.97
N TYR A 242 -9.64 -13.59 -6.95
CA TYR A 242 -10.04 -14.03 -5.61
C TYR A 242 -9.41 -13.17 -4.50
N PRO A 243 -9.75 -11.87 -4.41
CA PRO A 243 -9.11 -10.93 -3.49
C PRO A 243 -9.30 -11.29 -2.01
N GLY A 244 -10.31 -12.12 -1.70
CA GLY A 244 -10.59 -12.63 -0.36
C GLY A 244 -9.64 -13.74 0.13
N LEU A 245 -8.72 -14.23 -0.71
CA LEU A 245 -7.70 -15.21 -0.31
C LEU A 245 -6.47 -14.53 0.28
N TYR A 246 -6.06 -14.98 1.46
CA TYR A 246 -4.83 -14.47 2.07
C TYR A 246 -3.58 -14.81 1.25
N ASN A 247 -3.50 -16.06 0.78
CA ASN A 247 -2.46 -16.54 -0.11
C ASN A 247 -3.10 -17.01 -1.42
N PRO A 248 -2.92 -16.26 -2.53
CA PRO A 248 -3.56 -16.55 -3.81
C PRO A 248 -2.95 -17.76 -4.55
N SER A 249 -1.85 -18.35 -4.07
CA SER A 249 -1.38 -19.66 -4.57
C SER A 249 -2.21 -20.82 -4.03
N ARG A 250 -2.98 -20.60 -2.96
CA ARG A 250 -3.75 -21.63 -2.24
C ARG A 250 -5.21 -21.68 -2.66
N LEU A 251 -5.45 -21.85 -3.96
CA LEU A 251 -6.81 -22.00 -4.52
C LEU A 251 -7.53 -23.25 -3.96
N ASP A 252 -6.79 -24.24 -3.46
CA ASP A 252 -7.32 -25.40 -2.73
C ASP A 252 -8.21 -24.98 -1.55
N LYS A 253 -7.88 -23.85 -0.89
CA LYS A 253 -8.64 -23.32 0.25
C LYS A 253 -9.97 -22.69 -0.14
N LEU A 254 -10.23 -22.43 -1.42
CA LEU A 254 -11.55 -22.01 -1.90
C LEU A 254 -12.52 -23.19 -1.90
N LYS A 255 -12.08 -24.35 -2.41
CA LYS A 255 -12.90 -25.56 -2.52
C LYS A 255 -13.31 -26.09 -1.15
N SER A 256 -12.42 -26.01 -0.15
CA SER A 256 -12.74 -26.40 1.23
C SER A 256 -13.74 -25.46 1.92
N ASN A 257 -13.92 -24.24 1.42
CA ASN A 257 -14.85 -23.24 1.95
C ASN A 257 -16.13 -23.10 1.13
N ALA A 258 -16.39 -23.98 0.14
CA ALA A 258 -17.58 -23.91 -0.73
C ALA A 258 -18.93 -24.00 0.01
N ASN A 259 -18.93 -24.32 1.31
CA ASN A 259 -20.11 -24.20 2.20
C ASN A 259 -20.28 -22.79 2.83
N ARG A 260 -19.44 -21.82 2.46
CA ARG A 260 -19.57 -20.39 2.79
C ARG A 260 -19.47 -19.61 1.48
N GLU A 261 -20.53 -18.92 1.11
CA GLU A 261 -20.54 -18.00 -0.05
C GLU A 261 -19.36 -17.03 0.02
N LEU A 262 -18.29 -17.31 -0.72
CA LEU A 262 -17.23 -16.37 -0.99
C LEU A 262 -17.71 -15.50 -2.15
N ARG A 263 -17.92 -14.22 -1.88
CA ARG A 263 -18.28 -13.25 -2.90
C ARG A 263 -17.17 -13.21 -3.95
N ILE A 264 -17.46 -13.74 -5.14
CA ILE A 264 -16.77 -13.33 -6.36
C ILE A 264 -16.91 -11.81 -6.41
N TYR A 265 -15.80 -11.12 -6.57
CA TYR A 265 -15.85 -9.68 -6.74
C TYR A 265 -16.58 -9.39 -8.06
N ASN A 266 -17.81 -8.93 -7.97
CA ASN A 266 -18.57 -8.46 -9.12
C ASN A 266 -18.53 -6.92 -9.07
N PRO A 267 -17.84 -6.25 -10.01
CA PRO A 267 -17.65 -4.79 -9.99
C PRO A 267 -18.91 -3.97 -10.31
N SER A 268 -20.09 -4.60 -10.41
CA SER A 268 -21.39 -3.95 -10.61
C SER A 268 -21.84 -3.11 -9.42
#